data_AF-A0A8I2K0K8-F1
#
_entry.id   AF-A0A8I2K0K8-F1
#
_cell.length_a   1.000
_cell.length_b   1.000
_cell.length_c   1.000
_cell.angle_alpha   90.00
_cell.angle_beta   90.00
_cell.angle_gamma   90.00
#
_symmetry.space_group_name_H-M   'P 1'
#
loop_
_entity.id
_entity.type
_entity.pdbx_description
1 polymer ?
#
loop_
_entity_poly.entity_id
_entity_poly.type
_entity_poly.pdbx_seq_one_letter_code
_entity_poly.pdbx_strand_id
1 'polypeptide(L)'
;MNRAKTSLSIFVLVFMVIWFMGTSGVSAAYGNADPRPVADEVLGSSGITWMPKVNYAQLVVRVARPDGSNFEKTFSTGSTPYLGLSSIAGYSSMDGLYNYELRVIPAAGTRKVRDISTTNAVEPPLENQNGLVQSGSFMVQGGSIVTPGAPEEISRTQDVLHYDDVIITGSLCVGFDCANGESFGYDTVKLKENNLRLYFQDTSAGSFPSGDWRIRINDTTSGGASYFAVEDATNGRTPFRIETGAPNHSLYVEDYGRVGLGTSIPYVELHIVDGDSPTIRLDQDGSSGWTPQRWDLCGNETNFFIRDVTNGSKLCFRIQPNTPSNTLCMRSTGYVGIGTWSPSAQLEV
;
A
#
# COMPACT_ATOMS: atom_id res chain seq x y z
N MET A 1 42.81 -0.19 44.28
CA MET A 1 43.64 1.02 44.10
C MET A 1 42.95 1.90 43.05
N ASN A 2 42.49 3.10 43.46
CA ASN A 2 42.07 4.30 42.71
C ASN A 2 41.10 4.18 41.51
N ARG A 3 39.82 4.58 41.61
CA ARG A 3 39.18 5.94 41.63
C ARG A 3 39.37 6.77 40.34
N ALA A 4 38.25 7.02 39.63
CA ALA A 4 37.65 8.32 39.25
C ALA A 4 36.79 8.14 37.98
N LYS A 5 35.45 8.20 38.05
CA LYS A 5 34.57 9.39 38.00
C LYS A 5 34.61 10.17 36.68
N THR A 6 33.52 10.07 35.92
CA THR A 6 32.96 11.19 35.14
C THR A 6 31.43 11.04 35.10
N SER A 7 30.75 12.09 35.55
CA SER A 7 29.31 12.27 35.60
C SER A 7 28.78 12.88 34.30
N LEU A 8 27.57 12.54 33.88
CA LEU A 8 26.65 13.55 33.36
C LEU A 8 25.19 13.17 33.60
N SER A 9 24.41 14.22 33.82
CA SER A 9 23.15 14.32 34.54
C SER A 9 21.93 14.45 33.60
N ILE A 10 20.78 13.95 34.07
CA ILE A 10 19.42 14.51 33.97
C ILE A 10 18.69 14.45 32.59
N PHE A 11 17.64 13.62 32.49
CA PHE A 11 16.21 14.02 32.51
C PHE A 11 15.33 12.77 32.32
N VAL A 12 14.77 12.23 33.40
CA VAL A 12 13.70 11.22 33.35
C VAL A 12 12.41 11.94 33.72
N LEU A 13 11.56 12.20 32.73
CA LEU A 13 10.27 12.83 32.93
C LEU A 13 9.24 11.74 33.20
N VAL A 14 8.85 11.61 34.47
CA VAL A 14 7.77 10.74 34.94
C VAL A 14 6.44 11.46 34.71
N PHE A 15 5.62 11.00 33.77
CA PHE A 15 4.21 11.42 33.70
C PHE A 15 3.35 10.44 34.50
N MET A 16 2.98 10.86 35.69
CA MET A 16 2.00 10.23 36.56
C MET A 16 0.61 10.72 36.13
N VAL A 17 -0.15 9.90 35.40
CA VAL A 17 -1.54 10.19 35.04
C VAL A 17 -2.42 9.86 36.25
N ILE A 18 -2.84 10.92 36.95
CA ILE A 18 -3.85 10.87 38.01
C ILE A 18 -5.22 10.85 37.34
N TRP A 19 -5.97 9.78 37.57
CA TRP A 19 -7.41 9.71 37.27
C TRP A 19 -8.16 10.65 38.23
N PHE A 20 -8.83 11.66 37.69
CA PHE A 20 -9.87 12.40 38.40
C PHE A 20 -11.13 12.41 37.52
N MET A 21 -12.13 11.63 37.95
CA MET A 21 -13.50 11.79 37.49
C MET A 21 -14.07 13.06 38.12
N GLY A 22 -14.61 13.96 37.31
CA GLY A 22 -15.24 15.19 37.76
C GLY A 22 -15.98 15.88 36.62
N THR A 23 -17.26 15.59 36.52
CA THR A 23 -18.22 16.20 35.59
C THR A 23 -18.37 17.70 35.84
N SER A 24 -18.27 18.51 34.79
CA SER A 24 -19.00 19.77 34.64
C SER A 24 -18.84 20.25 33.20
N GLY A 25 -19.86 19.98 32.39
CA GLY A 25 -20.00 20.55 31.07
C GLY A 25 -20.13 22.07 31.19
N VAL A 26 -19.21 22.79 30.56
CA VAL A 26 -19.34 24.21 30.31
C VAL A 26 -20.26 24.34 29.09
N SER A 27 -21.52 24.70 29.32
CA SER A 27 -22.45 25.10 28.27
C SER A 27 -21.94 26.39 27.60
N ALA A 28 -21.45 26.27 26.37
CA ALA A 28 -21.37 27.40 25.46
C ALA A 28 -22.80 27.70 24.96
N ALA A 29 -23.27 28.91 25.25
CA ALA A 29 -24.57 29.39 24.83
C ALA A 29 -24.66 29.40 23.30
N TYR A 30 -25.51 28.54 22.72
CA TYR A 30 -25.96 28.66 21.34
C TYR A 30 -26.87 29.89 21.25
N GLY A 31 -26.57 30.78 20.30
CA GLY A 31 -27.45 31.87 19.92
C GLY A 31 -28.84 31.35 19.57
N ASN A 32 -29.86 32.10 19.97
CA ASN A 32 -31.28 31.81 19.74
C ASN A 32 -31.53 31.29 18.32
N ALA A 33 -31.87 30.00 18.19
CA ALA A 33 -32.39 29.45 16.95
C ALA A 33 -33.71 30.17 16.64
N ASP A 34 -33.77 30.83 15.48
CA ASP A 34 -34.99 31.45 14.98
C ASP A 34 -36.06 30.34 14.84
N PRO A 35 -37.24 30.46 15.48
CA PRO A 35 -38.21 29.36 15.58
C PRO A 35 -38.77 28.84 14.24
N ARG A 36 -38.43 29.47 13.11
CA ARG A 36 -38.72 28.98 11.75
C ARG A 36 -37.56 29.30 10.79
N PRO A 37 -36.62 28.37 10.54
CA PRO A 37 -35.54 28.62 9.60
C PRO A 37 -36.07 28.78 8.15
N VAL A 38 -35.47 29.70 7.40
CA VAL A 38 -35.70 29.90 5.96
C VAL A 38 -35.41 28.64 5.16
N ALA A 39 -34.38 27.87 5.57
CA ALA A 39 -33.93 26.65 4.93
C ALA A 39 -33.25 25.71 5.94
N ASP A 40 -33.29 24.40 5.69
CA ASP A 40 -32.34 23.49 6.33
C ASP A 40 -30.96 23.68 5.72
N GLU A 41 -29.95 23.84 6.57
CA GLU A 41 -28.56 24.05 6.16
C GLU A 41 -27.78 22.73 6.20
N VAL A 42 -27.03 22.46 5.14
CA VAL A 42 -26.11 21.32 5.05
C VAL A 42 -24.72 21.85 4.71
N LEU A 43 -23.80 21.74 5.67
CA LEU A 43 -22.40 22.14 5.53
C LEU A 43 -21.58 20.97 5.00
N GLY A 44 -20.92 21.16 3.86
CA GLY A 44 -19.89 20.25 3.33
C GLY A 44 -18.50 20.90 3.42
N SER A 45 -17.44 20.11 3.25
CA SER A 45 -16.05 20.62 3.31
C SER A 45 -15.75 21.71 2.28
N SER A 46 -16.45 21.72 1.15
CA SER A 46 -16.22 22.65 0.04
C SER A 46 -17.30 23.74 -0.10
N GLY A 47 -18.35 23.75 0.73
CA GLY A 47 -19.44 24.72 0.59
C GLY A 47 -20.69 24.40 1.40
N ILE A 48 -21.71 25.23 1.22
CA ILE A 48 -22.97 25.20 1.97
C ILE A 48 -24.13 24.99 1.01
N THR A 49 -25.03 24.07 1.35
CA THR A 49 -26.30 23.85 0.64
C THR A 49 -27.45 24.27 1.55
N TRP A 50 -28.39 25.05 1.01
CA TRP A 50 -29.64 25.38 1.71
C TRP A 50 -30.81 24.67 1.04
N MET A 51 -31.64 23.98 1.82
CA MET A 51 -32.89 23.35 1.40
C MET A 51 -34.07 24.23 1.83
N PRO A 52 -34.61 25.09 0.96
CA PRO A 52 -35.57 26.13 1.36
C PRO A 52 -36.88 25.53 1.89
N LYS A 53 -37.35 26.07 3.02
CA LYS A 53 -38.63 25.72 3.66
C LYS A 53 -39.75 26.71 3.35
N VAL A 54 -39.42 27.78 2.63
CA VAL A 54 -40.31 28.88 2.28
C VAL A 54 -40.32 29.10 0.77
N ASN A 55 -41.41 29.68 0.27
CA ASN A 55 -41.48 30.14 -1.12
C ASN A 55 -40.61 31.40 -1.30
N TYR A 56 -39.92 31.50 -2.43
CA TYR A 56 -39.07 32.65 -2.75
C TYR A 56 -39.02 32.87 -4.26
N ALA A 57 -38.87 34.13 -4.68
CA ALA A 57 -38.41 34.45 -6.03
C ALA A 57 -36.88 34.41 -6.10
N GLN A 58 -36.24 34.99 -5.08
CA GLN A 58 -34.79 34.95 -4.92
C GLN A 58 -34.39 34.71 -3.46
N LEU A 59 -33.29 34.01 -3.26
CA LEU A 59 -32.55 33.97 -2.00
C LEU A 59 -31.24 34.72 -2.18
N VAL A 60 -30.96 35.67 -1.32
CA VAL A 60 -29.70 36.41 -1.32
C VAL A 60 -28.91 35.98 -0.10
N VAL A 61 -27.74 35.38 -0.32
CA VAL A 61 -26.78 35.12 0.75
C VAL A 61 -25.73 36.20 0.77
N ARG A 62 -25.56 36.84 1.92
CA ARG A 62 -24.44 37.74 2.21
C ARG A 62 -23.53 37.07 3.23
N VAL A 63 -22.24 36.96 2.91
CA VAL A 63 -21.22 36.35 3.76
C VAL A 63 -20.23 37.43 4.20
N ALA A 64 -20.16 37.70 5.49
CA ALA A 64 -19.11 38.48 6.11
C ALA A 64 -17.87 37.61 6.33
N ARG A 65 -16.74 38.07 5.79
CA ARG A 65 -15.45 37.38 5.83
C ARG A 65 -14.64 37.77 7.07
N PRO A 66 -13.60 36.99 7.44
CA PRO A 66 -12.74 37.31 8.59
C PRO A 66 -12.03 38.66 8.49
N ASP A 67 -11.77 39.15 7.27
CA ASP A 67 -11.14 40.45 7.00
C ASP A 67 -12.13 41.63 7.09
N GLY A 68 -13.40 41.37 7.41
CA GLY A 68 -14.48 42.36 7.49
C GLY A 68 -15.12 42.70 6.14
N SER A 69 -14.63 42.16 5.03
CA SER A 69 -15.26 42.32 3.72
C SER A 69 -16.52 41.46 3.59
N ASN A 70 -17.37 41.77 2.60
CA ASN A 70 -18.60 41.02 2.36
C ASN A 70 -18.60 40.42 0.95
N PHE A 71 -19.15 39.22 0.84
CA PHE A 71 -19.47 38.55 -0.43
C PHE A 71 -20.99 38.39 -0.53
N GLU A 72 -21.56 38.55 -1.71
CA GLU A 72 -23.00 38.38 -1.93
C GLU A 72 -23.26 37.47 -3.14
N LYS A 73 -24.24 36.58 -3.02
CA LYS A 73 -24.70 35.71 -4.11
C LYS A 73 -26.21 35.58 -4.09
N THR A 74 -26.82 35.62 -5.27
CA THR A 74 -28.28 35.48 -5.44
C THR A 74 -28.60 34.14 -6.09
N PHE A 75 -29.62 33.46 -5.58
CA PHE A 75 -30.17 32.22 -6.11
C PHE A 75 -31.60 32.47 -6.59
N SER A 76 -31.88 32.16 -7.86
CA SER A 76 -33.24 32.20 -8.40
C SER A 76 -34.01 30.93 -8.03
N THR A 77 -35.34 31.02 -8.04
CA THR A 77 -36.20 29.83 -7.90
C THR A 77 -35.92 28.79 -8.99
N GLY A 78 -36.03 27.49 -8.65
CA GLY A 78 -35.85 26.37 -9.58
C GLY A 78 -34.50 25.63 -9.52
N SER A 79 -33.54 26.09 -8.70
CA SER A 79 -32.27 25.40 -8.45
C SER A 79 -31.97 25.32 -6.96
N THR A 80 -31.35 24.23 -6.49
CA THR A 80 -30.91 24.09 -5.09
C THR A 80 -29.84 25.15 -4.76
N PRO A 81 -30.08 26.06 -3.81
CA PRO A 81 -29.10 27.08 -3.42
C PRO A 81 -27.81 26.45 -2.87
N TYR A 82 -26.70 26.65 -3.58
CA TYR A 82 -25.38 26.16 -3.20
C TYR A 82 -24.31 27.27 -3.28
N LEU A 83 -23.61 27.46 -2.18
CA LEU A 83 -22.44 28.32 -2.07
C LEU A 83 -21.17 27.47 -1.94
N GLY A 84 -20.42 27.31 -3.02
CA GLY A 84 -19.08 26.73 -2.96
C GLY A 84 -18.05 27.76 -2.47
N LEU A 85 -17.10 27.33 -1.62
CA LEU A 85 -16.01 28.18 -1.14
C LEU A 85 -15.18 28.77 -2.28
N SER A 86 -15.01 28.01 -3.37
CA SER A 86 -14.32 28.47 -4.59
C SER A 86 -14.95 29.70 -5.25
N SER A 87 -16.23 29.99 -4.98
CA SER A 87 -16.89 31.22 -5.45
C SER A 87 -16.56 32.45 -4.61
N ILE A 88 -15.94 32.27 -3.44
CA ILE A 88 -15.48 33.36 -2.57
C ILE A 88 -14.01 33.63 -2.89
N ALA A 89 -13.72 34.75 -3.55
CA ALA A 89 -12.35 35.09 -3.93
C ALA A 89 -11.41 35.17 -2.70
N GLY A 90 -10.29 34.45 -2.76
CA GLY A 90 -9.27 34.41 -1.71
C GLY A 90 -9.56 33.44 -0.55
N TYR A 91 -10.59 32.59 -0.65
CA TYR A 91 -10.99 31.67 0.43
C TYR A 91 -9.86 30.74 0.92
N SER A 92 -8.98 30.29 0.02
CA SER A 92 -7.90 29.34 0.35
C SER A 92 -6.78 29.94 1.18
N SER A 93 -6.71 31.27 1.25
CA SER A 93 -5.72 32.03 2.04
C SER A 93 -6.33 32.80 3.21
N MET A 94 -7.65 32.69 3.42
CA MET A 94 -8.40 33.39 4.46
C MET A 94 -9.07 32.39 5.41
N ASP A 95 -8.27 31.85 6.32
CA ASP A 95 -8.77 31.05 7.43
C ASP A 95 -9.45 31.94 8.48
N GLY A 96 -10.48 31.41 9.14
CA GLY A 96 -11.21 32.11 10.18
C GLY A 96 -12.71 31.86 10.15
N LEU A 97 -13.44 32.62 10.98
CA LEU A 97 -14.89 32.54 11.10
C LEU A 97 -15.58 33.41 10.04
N TYR A 98 -16.48 32.79 9.29
CA TYR A 98 -17.36 33.45 8.33
C TYR A 98 -18.77 33.47 8.90
N ASN A 99 -19.45 34.62 8.82
CA ASN A 99 -20.86 34.74 9.20
C ASN A 99 -21.69 34.99 7.94
N TYR A 100 -22.84 34.35 7.82
CA TYR A 100 -23.72 34.57 6.69
C TYR A 100 -25.12 35.02 7.13
N GLU A 101 -25.78 35.73 6.23
CA GLU A 101 -27.18 36.11 6.31
C GLU A 101 -27.86 35.69 5.00
N LEU A 102 -28.84 34.80 5.09
CA LEU A 102 -29.68 34.32 4.00
C LEU A 102 -31.03 35.04 4.04
N ARG A 103 -31.26 35.91 3.06
CA ARG A 103 -32.45 36.75 2.99
C ARG A 103 -33.40 36.29 1.89
N VAL A 104 -34.68 36.20 2.23
CA VAL A 104 -35.75 35.85 1.29
C VAL A 104 -36.25 37.10 0.56
N ILE A 105 -36.28 37.03 -0.77
CA ILE A 105 -37.03 37.95 -1.63
C ILE A 105 -38.29 37.20 -2.09
N PRO A 106 -39.49 37.58 -1.63
CA PRO A 106 -40.70 36.84 -1.91
C PRO A 106 -41.07 36.91 -3.39
N ALA A 107 -41.65 35.83 -3.90
CA ALA A 107 -42.30 35.87 -5.21
C ALA A 107 -43.52 36.79 -5.14
N ALA A 108 -43.65 37.72 -6.07
CA ALA A 108 -44.79 38.63 -6.12
C ALA A 108 -46.09 37.82 -6.11
N GLY A 109 -46.83 37.89 -5.00
CA GLY A 109 -48.10 37.19 -4.88
C GLY A 109 -49.09 37.78 -5.89
N THR A 110 -49.68 36.93 -6.73
CA THR A 110 -50.93 37.29 -7.42
C THR A 110 -51.97 37.61 -6.34
N ARG A 111 -52.34 38.89 -6.19
CA ARG A 111 -53.50 39.28 -5.37
C ARG A 111 -54.74 38.60 -5.94
N LYS A 112 -55.22 37.52 -5.31
CA LYS A 112 -56.58 37.03 -5.56
C LYS A 112 -57.56 38.04 -4.97
N VAL A 113 -58.42 38.58 -5.83
CA VAL A 113 -59.57 39.40 -5.46
C VAL A 113 -60.47 38.54 -4.54
N ARG A 114 -60.88 39.10 -3.40
CA ARG A 114 -61.80 38.46 -2.45
C ARG A 114 -63.17 38.28 -3.12
N ASP A 115 -63.54 37.04 -3.42
CA ASP A 115 -64.95 36.66 -3.56
C ASP A 115 -65.43 36.07 -2.24
N ILE A 116 -66.52 36.62 -1.72
CA ILE A 116 -67.16 36.21 -0.47
C ILE A 116 -68.14 35.07 -0.79
N SER A 117 -67.76 33.83 -0.50
CA SER A 117 -68.75 32.78 -0.18
C SER A 117 -68.15 31.68 0.69
N THR A 118 -68.63 31.65 1.93
CA THR A 118 -68.68 30.56 2.93
C THR A 118 -68.05 29.20 2.57
N THR A 119 -67.03 28.80 3.32
CA THR A 119 -66.92 27.48 3.99
C THR A 119 -65.74 27.54 4.99
N ASN A 120 -65.96 26.99 6.18
CA ASN A 120 -64.95 26.91 7.25
C ASN A 120 -63.83 25.94 6.86
N ALA A 121 -62.80 26.45 6.22
CA ALA A 121 -61.45 25.91 6.31
C ALA A 121 -60.58 26.98 6.95
N VAL A 122 -60.03 26.68 8.12
CA VAL A 122 -58.96 27.51 8.70
C VAL A 122 -57.71 27.24 7.85
N GLU A 123 -57.59 27.94 6.72
CA GLU A 123 -56.28 28.09 6.07
C GLU A 123 -55.42 28.99 6.96
N PRO A 124 -54.17 28.60 7.28
CA PRO A 124 -53.28 29.49 8.01
C PRO A 124 -53.08 30.77 7.20
N PRO A 125 -53.02 31.96 7.85
CA PRO A 125 -52.82 33.19 7.13
C PRO A 125 -51.51 33.10 6.34
N LEU A 126 -51.54 33.50 5.06
CA LEU A 126 -50.34 33.74 4.26
C LEU A 126 -49.51 34.81 4.98
N GLU A 127 -48.59 34.33 5.82
CA GLU A 127 -47.71 35.14 6.63
C GLU A 127 -46.86 35.99 5.69
N ASN A 128 -46.79 37.28 5.98
CA ASN A 128 -46.09 38.25 5.15
C ASN A 128 -44.59 37.89 5.11
N GLN A 129 -44.14 37.22 4.04
CA GLN A 129 -42.75 36.75 3.87
C GLN A 129 -41.74 37.89 3.61
N ASN A 130 -42.15 39.15 3.78
CA ASN A 130 -41.26 40.30 3.66
C ASN A 130 -40.25 40.30 4.81
N GLY A 131 -38.99 40.03 4.48
CA GLY A 131 -37.86 40.19 5.41
C GLY A 131 -37.52 38.96 6.23
N LEU A 132 -37.95 37.76 5.83
CA LEU A 132 -37.43 36.51 6.42
C LEU A 132 -35.93 36.42 6.17
N VAL A 133 -35.18 36.24 7.25
CA VAL A 133 -33.73 36.16 7.28
C VAL A 133 -33.33 34.97 8.14
N GLN A 134 -32.34 34.20 7.69
CA GLN A 134 -31.69 33.18 8.48
C GLN A 134 -30.19 33.47 8.51
N SER A 135 -29.61 33.51 9.70
CA SER A 135 -28.18 33.72 9.86
C SER A 135 -27.49 32.46 10.37
N GLY A 136 -26.22 32.31 10.04
CA GLY A 136 -25.38 31.22 10.53
C GLY A 136 -23.90 31.57 10.41
N SER A 137 -23.05 30.63 10.80
CA SER A 137 -21.60 30.80 10.71
C SER A 137 -20.90 29.49 10.39
N PHE A 138 -19.74 29.60 9.76
CA PHE A 138 -18.88 28.46 9.44
C PHE A 138 -17.41 28.88 9.56
N MET A 139 -16.54 27.97 9.97
CA MET A 139 -15.10 28.24 10.06
C MET A 139 -14.42 27.68 8.82
N VAL A 140 -13.45 28.41 8.26
CA VAL A 140 -12.57 27.89 7.21
C VAL A 140 -11.18 27.71 7.79
N GLN A 141 -10.59 26.54 7.56
CA GLN A 141 -9.20 26.25 7.91
C GLN A 141 -8.57 25.43 6.79
N GLY A 142 -7.41 25.85 6.28
CA GLY A 142 -6.72 25.15 5.20
C GLY A 142 -7.55 25.03 3.91
N GLY A 143 -8.43 26.00 3.65
CA GLY A 143 -9.29 26.02 2.47
C GLY A 143 -10.53 25.09 2.51
N SER A 144 -10.87 24.53 3.68
CA SER A 144 -12.08 23.70 3.89
C SER A 144 -12.95 24.25 5.02
N ILE A 145 -14.26 24.02 4.96
CA ILE A 145 -15.17 24.31 6.07
C ILE A 145 -14.91 23.30 7.20
N VAL A 146 -14.69 23.82 8.41
CA VAL A 146 -14.55 23.08 9.65
C VAL A 146 -15.69 23.48 10.59
N THR A 147 -16.42 22.52 11.14
CA THR A 147 -17.48 22.76 12.13
C THR A 147 -17.17 22.02 13.42
N PRO A 148 -17.23 22.68 14.58
CA PRO A 148 -17.22 21.97 15.86
C PRO A 148 -18.53 21.18 15.96
N GLY A 149 -18.48 19.87 15.76
CA GLY A 149 -19.67 19.01 15.86
C GLY A 149 -20.40 18.72 14.56
N ALA A 150 -19.79 18.96 13.38
CA ALA A 150 -20.04 17.97 12.32
C ALA A 150 -19.64 16.61 12.92
N PRO A 151 -20.38 15.52 12.66
CA PRO A 151 -19.74 14.23 12.82
C PRO A 151 -18.43 14.37 12.04
N GLU A 152 -17.30 14.26 12.75
CA GLU A 152 -16.13 13.72 12.08
C GLU A 152 -16.71 12.55 11.29
N GLU A 153 -16.53 12.54 9.97
CA GLU A 153 -16.45 11.25 9.33
C GLU A 153 -15.33 10.57 10.09
N ILE A 154 -15.71 9.86 11.16
CA ILE A 154 -14.93 8.79 11.72
C ILE A 154 -14.65 8.03 10.45
N SER A 155 -13.43 8.16 9.95
CA SER A 155 -12.89 7.34 8.90
C SER A 155 -12.87 5.95 9.51
N ARG A 156 -14.06 5.36 9.65
CA ARG A 156 -14.25 3.94 9.76
C ARG A 156 -13.52 3.46 8.53
N THR A 157 -12.55 2.59 8.73
CA THR A 157 -12.00 1.80 7.65
C THR A 157 -13.20 1.14 6.97
N GLN A 158 -13.68 1.76 5.89
CA GLN A 158 -14.78 1.25 5.12
C GLN A 158 -14.17 0.21 4.21
N ASP A 159 -14.34 -1.04 4.58
CA ASP A 159 -13.93 -2.14 3.74
C ASP A 159 -15.01 -2.36 2.68
N VAL A 160 -14.58 -2.51 1.42
CA VAL A 160 -15.47 -2.97 0.37
C VAL A 160 -15.50 -4.50 0.45
N LEU A 161 -16.60 -5.04 0.93
CA LEU A 161 -16.83 -6.48 0.97
C LEU A 161 -17.59 -6.93 -0.27
N HIS A 162 -16.98 -7.83 -1.02
CA HIS A 162 -17.65 -8.60 -2.06
C HIS A 162 -17.98 -9.98 -1.47
N TYR A 163 -19.27 -10.28 -1.30
CA TYR A 163 -19.73 -11.54 -0.70
C TYR A 163 -19.78 -12.71 -1.68
N ASP A 164 -19.35 -12.50 -2.92
CA ASP A 164 -19.33 -13.47 -4.01
C ASP A 164 -18.11 -13.21 -4.91
N ASP A 165 -18.02 -13.95 -6.02
CA ASP A 165 -16.95 -13.83 -7.02
C ASP A 165 -16.82 -12.41 -7.57
N VAL A 166 -15.59 -11.91 -7.60
CA VAL A 166 -15.25 -10.63 -8.25
C VAL A 166 -14.58 -10.92 -9.58
N ILE A 167 -15.29 -10.63 -10.67
CA ILE A 167 -14.74 -10.71 -12.03
C ILE A 167 -14.43 -9.30 -12.51
N ILE A 168 -13.14 -8.99 -12.67
CA ILE A 168 -12.70 -7.74 -13.27
C ILE A 168 -12.46 -7.97 -14.76
N THR A 169 -13.25 -7.30 -15.61
CA THR A 169 -13.04 -7.30 -17.06
C THR A 169 -12.06 -6.19 -17.43
N GLY A 170 -10.99 -6.53 -18.15
CA GLY A 170 -9.91 -5.60 -18.48
C GLY A 170 -8.71 -5.80 -17.55
N SER A 171 -8.32 -4.75 -16.82
CA SER A 171 -7.15 -4.78 -15.94
C SER A 171 -7.43 -4.15 -14.57
N LEU A 172 -6.72 -4.62 -13.53
CA LEU A 172 -6.79 -4.13 -12.15
C LEU A 172 -5.46 -3.45 -11.78
N CYS A 173 -5.52 -2.24 -11.19
CA CYS A 173 -4.38 -1.65 -10.49
C CYS A 173 -4.64 -1.61 -8.99
N VAL A 174 -3.70 -2.09 -8.18
CA VAL A 174 -3.76 -2.07 -6.71
C VAL A 174 -2.54 -1.32 -6.15
N GLY A 175 -2.81 -0.35 -5.27
CA GLY A 175 -1.81 0.46 -4.58
C GLY A 175 -2.03 1.96 -4.72
N PHE A 176 -1.48 2.73 -3.78
CA PHE A 176 -1.50 4.19 -3.70
C PHE A 176 -0.88 4.87 -4.91
N ASP A 177 0.05 4.19 -5.62
CA ASP A 177 0.70 4.75 -6.80
C ASP A 177 -0.06 4.46 -8.12
N CYS A 178 -1.25 3.85 -8.04
CA CYS A 178 -2.14 3.71 -9.20
C CYS A 178 -2.72 5.07 -9.60
N ALA A 179 -2.74 5.36 -10.91
CA ALA A 179 -3.21 6.65 -11.43
C ALA A 179 -4.57 6.55 -12.14
N ASN A 180 -5.32 7.65 -12.16
CA ASN A 180 -6.50 7.76 -13.04
C ASN A 180 -6.04 7.79 -14.51
N GLY A 181 -6.66 6.96 -15.34
CA GLY A 181 -6.24 6.78 -16.74
C GLY A 181 -4.96 5.92 -16.90
N GLU A 182 -4.69 5.00 -15.96
CA GLU A 182 -3.54 4.09 -16.01
C GLU A 182 -3.45 3.35 -17.35
N SER A 183 -2.25 3.34 -17.94
CA SER A 183 -1.97 2.53 -19.13
C SER A 183 -1.52 1.14 -18.71
N PHE A 184 -2.22 0.11 -19.15
CA PHE A 184 -1.93 -1.26 -18.75
C PHE A 184 -1.01 -2.02 -19.72
N GLY A 185 -0.94 -1.61 -20.99
CA GLY A 185 -0.21 -2.37 -22.01
C GLY A 185 -0.77 -3.78 -22.11
N TYR A 186 0.09 -4.79 -21.89
CA TYR A 186 -0.30 -6.20 -21.85
C TYR A 186 -0.56 -6.75 -20.44
N ASP A 187 -0.35 -5.93 -19.39
CA ASP A 187 -0.53 -6.38 -18.00
C ASP A 187 -2.02 -6.39 -17.63
N THR A 188 -2.49 -7.51 -17.09
CA THR A 188 -3.84 -7.64 -16.55
C THR A 188 -3.95 -7.17 -15.10
N VAL A 189 -2.87 -7.24 -14.33
CA VAL A 189 -2.80 -6.74 -12.95
C VAL A 189 -1.52 -5.94 -12.76
N LYS A 190 -1.65 -4.72 -12.24
CA LYS A 190 -0.52 -3.88 -11.82
C LYS A 190 -0.59 -3.66 -10.31
N LEU A 191 0.47 -4.01 -9.61
CA LEU A 191 0.62 -3.67 -8.19
C LEU A 191 1.64 -2.53 -8.12
N LYS A 192 1.25 -1.35 -7.63
CA LYS A 192 2.08 -0.14 -7.65
C LYS A 192 2.18 0.45 -6.24
N GLU A 193 3.33 0.21 -5.62
CA GLU A 193 3.74 0.74 -4.33
C GLU A 193 5.26 0.70 -4.22
N ASN A 194 5.81 1.39 -3.21
CA ASN A 194 7.21 1.24 -2.80
C ASN A 194 7.54 -0.15 -2.22
N ASN A 195 6.52 -0.92 -1.85
CA ASN A 195 6.61 -1.92 -0.81
C ASN A 195 5.62 -3.08 -1.03
N LEU A 196 5.81 -3.81 -2.13
CA LEU A 196 4.85 -4.82 -2.59
C LEU A 196 4.98 -6.15 -1.85
N ARG A 197 3.85 -6.66 -1.36
CA ARG A 197 3.72 -7.96 -0.69
C ARG A 197 2.39 -8.59 -1.09
N LEU A 198 2.44 -9.86 -1.46
CA LEU A 198 1.27 -10.72 -1.48
C LEU A 198 1.39 -11.69 -0.32
N TYR A 199 0.54 -11.52 0.68
CA TYR A 199 0.58 -12.31 1.92
C TYR A 199 -0.43 -13.46 1.85
N PHE A 200 0.05 -14.66 2.11
CA PHE A 200 -0.71 -15.89 2.18
C PHE A 200 -0.77 -16.30 3.65
N GLN A 201 -1.82 -15.83 4.33
CA GLN A 201 -2.05 -16.18 5.73
C GLN A 201 -2.85 -17.47 5.81
N ASP A 202 -2.27 -18.49 6.45
CA ASP A 202 -3.00 -19.68 6.84
C ASP A 202 -3.74 -19.42 8.15
N THR A 203 -5.07 -19.40 8.10
CA THR A 203 -5.93 -19.21 9.29
C THR A 203 -6.56 -20.52 9.75
N SER A 204 -6.08 -21.66 9.26
CA SER A 204 -6.63 -22.97 9.63
C SER A 204 -6.40 -23.26 11.12
N ALA A 205 -7.30 -24.05 11.70
CA ALA A 205 -7.24 -24.44 13.10
C ALA A 205 -7.26 -25.96 13.22
N GLY A 206 -6.55 -26.52 14.20
CA GLY A 206 -6.44 -27.96 14.42
C GLY A 206 -5.15 -28.56 13.84
N SER A 207 -5.22 -29.75 13.25
CA SER A 207 -4.05 -30.50 12.77
C SER A 207 -3.74 -30.28 11.28
N PHE A 208 -4.08 -29.11 10.75
CA PHE A 208 -3.74 -28.74 9.37
C PHE A 208 -2.36 -28.08 9.31
N PRO A 209 -1.70 -28.05 8.14
CA PRO A 209 -0.56 -27.15 7.93
C PRO A 209 -0.95 -25.71 8.30
N SER A 210 -0.02 -24.96 8.89
CA SER A 210 -0.28 -23.61 9.42
C SER A 210 0.81 -22.61 9.01
N GLY A 211 1.44 -22.85 7.86
CA GLY A 211 2.56 -22.05 7.37
C GLY A 211 2.08 -20.83 6.60
N ASP A 212 2.46 -19.66 7.06
CA ASP A 212 2.22 -18.39 6.38
C ASP A 212 3.34 -18.14 5.37
N TRP A 213 2.96 -17.72 4.16
CA TRP A 213 3.89 -17.42 3.08
C TRP A 213 3.71 -16.01 2.56
N ARG A 214 4.74 -15.48 1.91
CA ARG A 214 4.68 -14.16 1.28
C ARG A 214 5.50 -14.11 0.01
N ILE A 215 4.92 -13.57 -1.06
CA ILE A 215 5.71 -13.06 -2.19
C ILE A 215 6.13 -11.63 -1.85
N ARG A 216 7.44 -11.38 -1.86
CA ARG A 216 8.05 -10.09 -1.57
C ARG A 216 8.78 -9.54 -2.77
N ILE A 217 8.49 -8.29 -3.10
CA ILE A 217 9.24 -7.53 -4.11
C ILE A 217 9.93 -6.37 -3.42
N ASN A 218 11.26 -6.34 -3.52
CA ASN A 218 12.17 -5.36 -2.92
C ASN A 218 12.14 -5.30 -1.37
N ASP A 219 13.21 -4.72 -0.81
CA ASP A 219 13.27 -4.39 0.62
C ASP A 219 12.41 -3.17 0.98
N THR A 220 12.08 -3.07 2.27
CA THR A 220 11.36 -1.92 2.85
C THR A 220 12.24 -0.73 3.18
N THR A 221 13.52 -0.98 3.43
CA THR A 221 14.47 0.06 3.81
C THR A 221 14.81 0.92 2.59
N SER A 222 14.85 2.24 2.78
CA SER A 222 15.34 3.15 1.76
C SER A 222 16.77 2.78 1.36
N GLY A 223 17.01 2.55 0.07
CA GLY A 223 18.30 2.05 -0.43
C GLY A 223 18.58 0.57 -0.16
N GLY A 224 17.57 -0.20 0.26
CA GLY A 224 17.66 -1.65 0.42
C GLY A 224 17.78 -2.41 -0.91
N ALA A 225 17.84 -3.74 -0.84
CA ALA A 225 18.04 -4.57 -2.01
C ALA A 225 16.77 -4.65 -2.90
N SER A 226 16.97 -4.83 -4.20
CA SER A 226 15.92 -5.04 -5.19
C SER A 226 15.86 -6.51 -5.63
N TYR A 227 14.70 -7.16 -5.53
CA TYR A 227 14.56 -8.60 -5.75
C TYR A 227 13.10 -9.05 -5.86
N PHE A 228 12.92 -10.26 -6.37
CA PHE A 228 11.74 -11.11 -6.18
C PHE A 228 12.07 -12.20 -5.15
N ALA A 229 11.17 -12.49 -4.21
CA ALA A 229 11.39 -13.55 -3.23
C ALA A 229 10.11 -14.25 -2.77
N VAL A 230 10.27 -15.49 -2.33
CA VAL A 230 9.27 -16.26 -1.57
C VAL A 230 9.78 -16.38 -0.13
N GLU A 231 9.00 -15.86 0.80
CA GLU A 231 9.29 -15.85 2.24
C GLU A 231 8.36 -16.81 2.99
N ASP A 232 8.93 -17.66 3.83
CA ASP A 232 8.25 -18.31 4.95
C ASP A 232 8.05 -17.24 6.02
N ALA A 233 6.85 -16.67 6.04
CA ALA A 233 6.50 -15.54 6.89
C ALA A 233 6.27 -15.97 8.34
N THR A 234 5.96 -17.24 8.59
CA THR A 234 5.88 -17.79 9.95
C THR A 234 7.24 -17.77 10.63
N ASN A 235 8.29 -18.20 9.93
CA ASN A 235 9.63 -18.33 10.51
C ASN A 235 10.58 -17.18 10.14
N GLY A 236 10.13 -16.21 9.32
CA GLY A 236 10.95 -15.09 8.86
C GLY A 236 12.13 -15.53 7.99
N ARG A 237 11.94 -16.55 7.14
CA ARG A 237 12.99 -17.11 6.27
C ARG A 237 12.67 -16.85 4.82
N THR A 238 13.70 -16.73 3.98
CA THR A 238 13.54 -16.52 2.54
C THR A 238 14.21 -17.67 1.77
N PRO A 239 13.51 -18.79 1.57
CA PRO A 239 14.07 -19.95 0.87
C PRO A 239 14.34 -19.70 -0.62
N PHE A 240 13.69 -18.73 -1.25
CA PHE A 240 13.90 -18.40 -2.66
C PHE A 240 14.01 -16.90 -2.89
N ARG A 241 15.04 -16.48 -3.60
CA ARG A 241 15.29 -15.08 -3.98
C ARG A 241 15.94 -15.01 -5.36
N ILE A 242 15.45 -14.11 -6.20
CA ILE A 242 16.11 -13.65 -7.43
C ILE A 242 16.38 -12.16 -7.27
N GLU A 243 17.66 -11.78 -7.27
CA GLU A 243 18.05 -10.37 -7.19
C GLU A 243 17.88 -9.66 -8.54
N THR A 244 17.64 -8.35 -8.48
CA THR A 244 17.63 -7.51 -9.68
C THR A 244 19.00 -7.56 -10.33
N GLY A 245 19.03 -7.77 -11.65
CA GLY A 245 20.25 -7.90 -12.42
C GLY A 245 20.70 -9.34 -12.67
N ALA A 246 20.02 -10.35 -12.11
CA ALA A 246 20.22 -11.74 -12.53
C ALA A 246 20.00 -11.87 -14.05
N PRO A 247 20.98 -12.37 -14.84
CA PRO A 247 20.86 -12.46 -16.29
C PRO A 247 19.86 -13.53 -16.73
N ASN A 248 19.46 -13.44 -17.99
CA ASN A 248 18.60 -14.45 -18.62
C ASN A 248 19.17 -15.86 -18.41
N HIS A 249 18.29 -16.79 -18.06
CA HIS A 249 18.61 -18.21 -17.87
C HIS A 249 19.59 -18.50 -16.72
N SER A 250 19.66 -17.63 -15.70
CA SER A 250 20.41 -17.91 -14.47
C SER A 250 19.95 -19.23 -13.81
N LEU A 251 18.63 -19.47 -13.83
CA LEU A 251 18.00 -20.76 -13.59
C LEU A 251 16.91 -20.93 -14.65
N TYR A 252 17.02 -21.95 -15.48
CA TYR A 252 16.05 -22.24 -16.52
C TYR A 252 15.58 -23.69 -16.38
N VAL A 253 14.27 -23.90 -16.30
CA VAL A 253 13.67 -25.23 -16.36
C VAL A 253 12.98 -25.33 -17.70
N GLU A 254 13.44 -26.23 -18.56
CA GLU A 254 12.87 -26.42 -19.89
C GLU A 254 11.73 -27.45 -19.88
N ASP A 255 11.02 -27.57 -21.01
CA ASP A 255 9.74 -28.29 -21.11
C ASP A 255 9.87 -29.82 -21.02
N TYR A 256 11.07 -30.38 -21.22
CA TYR A 256 11.40 -31.78 -20.89
C TYR A 256 11.89 -31.97 -19.43
N GLY A 257 11.86 -30.93 -18.60
CA GLY A 257 12.18 -30.97 -17.16
C GLY A 257 13.67 -30.87 -16.81
N ARG A 258 14.56 -30.62 -17.77
CA ARG A 258 16.00 -30.38 -17.54
C ARG A 258 16.23 -28.97 -17.00
N VAL A 259 17.32 -28.82 -16.25
CA VAL A 259 17.72 -27.55 -15.64
C VAL A 259 18.97 -27.00 -16.32
N GLY A 260 18.86 -25.78 -16.84
CA GLY A 260 19.95 -24.97 -17.34
C GLY A 260 20.40 -23.94 -16.31
N LEU A 261 21.71 -23.87 -16.05
CA LEU A 261 22.35 -22.74 -15.36
C LEU A 261 23.19 -21.99 -16.40
N GLY A 262 22.79 -20.77 -16.74
CA GLY A 262 23.42 -19.95 -17.78
C GLY A 262 22.99 -20.29 -19.21
N THR A 263 22.00 -21.17 -19.41
CA THR A 263 21.53 -21.59 -20.74
C THR A 263 20.03 -21.89 -20.76
N SER A 264 19.35 -21.54 -21.86
CA SER A 264 17.98 -21.95 -22.14
C SER A 264 17.87 -23.27 -22.92
N ILE A 265 19.01 -23.87 -23.28
CA ILE A 265 19.07 -25.08 -24.11
C ILE A 265 19.88 -26.14 -23.34
N PRO A 266 19.40 -26.63 -22.18
CA PRO A 266 20.07 -27.73 -21.50
C PRO A 266 19.96 -29.00 -22.35
N TYR A 267 21.06 -29.72 -22.53
CA TYR A 267 21.07 -30.97 -23.32
C TYR A 267 20.84 -32.22 -22.46
N VAL A 268 21.17 -32.13 -21.18
CA VAL A 268 21.06 -33.19 -20.17
C VAL A 268 20.33 -32.64 -18.94
N GLU A 269 20.01 -33.51 -17.97
CA GLU A 269 19.20 -33.21 -16.78
C GLU A 269 19.65 -31.94 -16.02
N LEU A 270 20.96 -31.74 -15.90
CA LEU A 270 21.57 -30.50 -15.40
C LEU A 270 22.68 -30.06 -16.35
N HIS A 271 22.51 -28.90 -16.99
CA HIS A 271 23.49 -28.31 -17.89
C HIS A 271 23.96 -26.96 -17.35
N ILE A 272 25.23 -26.89 -16.97
CA ILE A 272 25.87 -25.67 -16.46
C ILE A 272 26.77 -25.10 -17.55
N VAL A 273 26.49 -23.88 -17.98
CA VAL A 273 27.24 -23.17 -19.01
C VAL A 273 27.86 -21.92 -18.40
N ASP A 274 29.18 -21.83 -18.52
CA ASP A 274 29.97 -20.65 -18.16
C ASP A 274 31.09 -20.47 -19.19
N GLY A 275 31.62 -19.25 -19.31
CA GLY A 275 32.64 -18.89 -20.30
C GLY A 275 34.02 -19.49 -20.01
N ASP A 276 34.29 -19.82 -18.75
CA ASP A 276 35.52 -20.47 -18.32
C ASP A 276 35.23 -21.32 -17.07
N SER A 277 35.65 -22.59 -17.12
CA SER A 277 35.67 -23.48 -15.95
C SER A 277 34.33 -23.62 -15.19
N PRO A 278 33.22 -24.01 -15.84
CA PRO A 278 31.96 -24.32 -15.16
C PRO A 278 32.19 -25.27 -13.97
N THR A 279 31.57 -24.93 -12.85
CA THR A 279 31.93 -25.49 -11.54
C THR A 279 30.70 -25.79 -10.69
N ILE A 280 30.73 -26.92 -9.99
CA ILE A 280 29.85 -27.22 -8.86
C ILE A 280 30.69 -27.15 -7.58
N ARG A 281 30.25 -26.38 -6.59
CA ARG A 281 30.92 -26.23 -5.30
C ARG A 281 30.19 -26.95 -4.18
N LEU A 282 30.96 -27.66 -3.35
CA LEU A 282 30.55 -28.18 -2.05
C LEU A 282 31.26 -27.37 -0.97
N ASP A 283 30.50 -26.71 -0.09
CA ASP A 283 31.01 -25.78 0.92
C ASP A 283 30.55 -26.17 2.32
N GLN A 284 31.44 -26.83 3.07
CA GLN A 284 31.27 -27.00 4.51
C GLN A 284 31.74 -25.71 5.19
N ASP A 285 30.80 -24.91 5.66
CA ASP A 285 31.04 -23.55 6.17
C ASP A 285 31.38 -23.49 7.68
N GLY A 286 31.32 -24.63 8.37
CA GLY A 286 31.59 -24.75 9.80
C GLY A 286 30.45 -24.33 10.74
N SER A 287 29.29 -23.94 10.19
CA SER A 287 28.08 -23.62 10.97
C SER A 287 27.64 -24.76 11.91
N SER A 288 28.01 -26.00 11.59
CA SER A 288 27.73 -27.20 12.37
C SER A 288 28.92 -27.67 13.25
N GLY A 289 29.92 -26.82 13.52
CA GLY A 289 31.02 -27.10 14.45
C GLY A 289 32.20 -27.91 13.89
N TRP A 290 32.19 -28.21 12.59
CA TRP A 290 33.29 -28.89 11.89
C TRP A 290 34.22 -27.89 11.21
N THR A 291 35.50 -28.25 11.04
CA THR A 291 36.47 -27.40 10.33
C THR A 291 35.97 -27.09 8.91
N PRO A 292 35.93 -25.83 8.46
CA PRO A 292 35.46 -25.50 7.13
C PRO A 292 36.26 -26.17 6.02
N GLN A 293 35.58 -26.65 4.98
CA GLN A 293 36.20 -27.33 3.86
C GLN A 293 35.40 -27.10 2.56
N ARG A 294 36.10 -26.66 1.51
CA ARG A 294 35.53 -26.37 0.20
C ARG A 294 36.14 -27.24 -0.88
N TRP A 295 35.28 -27.85 -1.68
CA TRP A 295 35.64 -28.68 -2.83
C TRP A 295 34.89 -28.21 -4.05
N ASP A 296 35.59 -28.18 -5.19
CA ASP A 296 34.97 -27.91 -6.48
C ASP A 296 35.11 -29.13 -7.40
N LEU A 297 34.02 -29.42 -8.13
CA LEU A 297 34.01 -30.26 -9.33
C LEU A 297 33.97 -29.34 -10.55
N CYS A 298 35.02 -29.37 -11.36
CA CYS A 298 35.20 -28.44 -12.46
C CYS A 298 35.57 -29.16 -13.77
N GLY A 299 35.30 -28.50 -14.89
CA GLY A 299 35.85 -28.89 -16.19
C GLY A 299 36.14 -27.67 -17.05
N ASN A 300 37.22 -27.72 -17.82
CA ASN A 300 37.58 -26.70 -18.81
C ASN A 300 38.37 -27.32 -19.98
N GLU A 301 38.88 -26.48 -20.87
CA GLU A 301 39.63 -26.88 -22.06
C GLU A 301 40.97 -27.56 -21.75
N THR A 302 41.44 -27.47 -20.51
CA THR A 302 42.70 -28.08 -20.08
C THR A 302 42.47 -29.37 -19.28
N ASN A 303 41.45 -29.45 -18.43
CA ASN A 303 41.18 -30.63 -17.59
C ASN A 303 39.71 -30.73 -17.12
N PHE A 304 39.26 -31.94 -16.82
CA PHE A 304 38.23 -32.22 -15.80
C PHE A 304 38.92 -32.51 -14.46
N PHE A 305 38.48 -31.93 -13.34
CA PHE A 305 39.22 -32.05 -12.08
C PHE A 305 38.38 -31.86 -10.81
N ILE A 306 38.91 -32.41 -9.72
CA ILE A 306 38.47 -32.13 -8.35
C ILE A 306 39.50 -31.22 -7.69
N ARG A 307 39.05 -30.07 -7.19
CA ARG A 307 39.89 -29.04 -6.58
C ARG A 307 39.60 -28.90 -5.09
N ASP A 308 40.64 -29.04 -4.27
CA ASP A 308 40.61 -28.68 -2.85
C ASP A 308 40.83 -27.17 -2.73
N VAL A 309 39.73 -26.42 -2.65
CA VAL A 309 39.76 -24.95 -2.61
C VAL A 309 40.39 -24.46 -1.31
N THR A 310 40.08 -25.11 -0.20
CA THR A 310 40.59 -24.74 1.13
C THR A 310 42.11 -24.84 1.20
N ASN A 311 42.70 -25.93 0.66
CA ASN A 311 44.13 -26.21 0.81
C ASN A 311 44.97 -25.75 -0.38
N GLY A 312 44.69 -24.54 -0.88
CA GLY A 312 45.49 -23.89 -1.93
C GLY A 312 45.09 -24.27 -3.35
N SER A 313 43.80 -24.57 -3.60
CA SER A 313 43.28 -24.94 -4.92
C SER A 313 44.00 -26.15 -5.55
N LYS A 314 44.41 -27.11 -4.71
CA LYS A 314 45.12 -28.32 -5.17
C LYS A 314 44.20 -29.16 -6.05
N LEU A 315 44.72 -29.58 -7.20
CA LEU A 315 44.02 -30.46 -8.13
C LEU A 315 44.30 -31.92 -7.73
N CYS A 316 43.55 -32.42 -6.75
CA CYS A 316 43.76 -33.74 -6.16
C CYS A 316 43.40 -34.88 -7.12
N PHE A 317 42.57 -34.60 -8.13
CA PHE A 317 42.25 -35.50 -9.23
C PHE A 317 42.10 -34.68 -10.52
N ARG A 318 42.64 -35.16 -11.64
CA ARG A 318 42.47 -34.51 -12.95
C ARG A 318 42.52 -35.52 -14.09
N ILE A 319 41.74 -35.26 -15.12
CA ILE A 319 41.72 -35.97 -16.40
C ILE A 319 41.91 -34.92 -17.50
N GLN A 320 42.91 -35.08 -18.36
CA GLN A 320 43.06 -34.20 -19.51
C GLN A 320 42.06 -34.56 -20.62
N PRO A 321 41.60 -33.58 -21.41
CA PRO A 321 40.85 -33.86 -22.62
C PRO A 321 41.59 -34.88 -23.49
N ASN A 322 40.84 -35.79 -24.11
CA ASN A 322 41.37 -36.90 -24.92
C ASN A 322 42.22 -37.94 -24.16
N THR A 323 42.13 -38.01 -22.83
CA THR A 323 42.66 -39.17 -22.09
C THR A 323 42.00 -40.45 -22.63
N PRO A 324 42.76 -41.49 -23.04
CA PRO A 324 42.19 -42.70 -23.62
C PRO A 324 41.19 -43.40 -22.70
N SER A 325 40.20 -44.06 -23.29
CA SER A 325 39.30 -44.93 -22.56
C SER A 325 40.08 -45.95 -21.73
N ASN A 326 39.56 -46.26 -20.55
CA ASN A 326 40.12 -47.22 -19.61
C ASN A 326 41.48 -46.85 -18.99
N THR A 327 41.96 -45.60 -19.10
CA THR A 327 43.21 -45.16 -18.46
C THR A 327 43.21 -45.42 -16.94
N LEU A 328 42.07 -45.25 -16.26
CA LEU A 328 41.85 -45.69 -14.88
C LEU A 328 40.44 -46.28 -14.77
N CYS A 329 40.35 -47.55 -14.38
CA CYS A 329 39.11 -48.29 -14.20
C CYS A 329 39.03 -48.85 -12.78
N MET A 330 37.91 -48.63 -12.10
CA MET A 330 37.58 -49.27 -10.82
C MET A 330 36.41 -50.22 -11.04
N ARG A 331 36.60 -51.50 -10.71
CA ARG A 331 35.59 -52.55 -10.95
C ARG A 331 34.83 -52.87 -9.68
N SER A 332 33.59 -53.36 -9.81
CA SER A 332 32.77 -53.83 -8.69
C SER A 332 33.39 -55.03 -7.95
N THR A 333 34.35 -55.72 -8.56
CA THR A 333 35.19 -56.74 -7.94
C THR A 333 36.22 -56.18 -6.96
N GLY A 334 36.39 -54.84 -6.93
CA GLY A 334 37.46 -54.17 -6.18
C GLY A 334 38.79 -54.08 -6.92
N TYR A 335 38.87 -54.57 -8.17
CA TYR A 335 40.10 -54.52 -8.96
C TYR A 335 40.26 -53.17 -9.66
N VAL A 336 41.51 -52.72 -9.80
CA VAL A 336 41.89 -51.50 -10.50
C VAL A 336 42.62 -51.86 -11.79
N GLY A 337 42.17 -51.31 -12.92
CA GLY A 337 42.84 -51.43 -14.21
C GLY A 337 43.40 -50.08 -14.65
N ILE A 338 44.63 -50.06 -15.14
CA ILE A 338 45.24 -48.95 -15.87
C ILE A 338 45.37 -49.40 -17.32
N GLY A 339 44.66 -48.76 -18.24
CA GLY A 339 44.59 -49.16 -19.65
C GLY A 339 43.64 -50.33 -19.96
N THR A 340 42.96 -50.93 -18.96
CA THR A 340 42.06 -52.08 -19.15
C THR A 340 40.78 -51.98 -18.30
N TRP A 341 39.63 -52.31 -18.91
CA TRP A 341 38.35 -52.49 -18.18
C TRP A 341 38.19 -53.90 -17.59
N SER A 342 39.06 -54.83 -17.99
CA SER A 342 38.97 -56.25 -17.61
C SER A 342 40.24 -56.70 -16.87
N PRO A 343 40.61 -56.06 -15.75
CA PRO A 343 41.77 -56.48 -14.97
C PRO A 343 41.55 -57.91 -14.42
N SER A 344 42.57 -58.73 -14.54
CA SER A 344 42.69 -60.12 -14.06
C SER A 344 43.37 -60.21 -12.69
N ALA A 345 43.98 -59.12 -12.21
CA ALA A 345 44.58 -58.98 -10.89
C ALA A 345 43.99 -57.78 -10.13
N GLN A 346 44.26 -57.70 -8.82
CA GLN A 346 43.81 -56.58 -7.97
C GLN A 346 44.25 -55.22 -8.51
N LEU A 347 45.44 -55.15 -9.11
CA LEU A 347 45.94 -54.03 -9.90
C LEU A 347 46.55 -54.60 -11.19
N GLU A 348 46.06 -54.15 -12.34
CA GLU A 348 46.62 -54.47 -13.66
C GLU A 348 46.94 -53.18 -14.41
N VAL A 349 48.10 -53.11 -15.06
CA VAL A 349 48.64 -51.92 -15.75
C VAL A 349 49.13 -52.28 -17.14
#